data_AF-G1T1J3-F1
#
_entry.id   AF-G1T1J3-F1
#
_cell.length_a   1.000
_cell.length_b   1.000
_cell.length_c   1.000
_cell.angle_alpha   90.00
_cell.angle_beta   90.00
_cell.angle_gamma   90.00
#
_symmetry.space_group_name_H-M   'P 1'
#
loop_
_entity.id
_entity.type
_entity.pdbx_description
1 polymer ?
#
loop_
_entity_poly.entity_id
_entity_poly.type
_entity_poly.pdbx_seq_one_letter_code
_entity_poly.pdbx_strand_id
1 'polypeptide(L)'
;MSVNQQSLDPDSTTDVEVVTDTEEELIKECEEMWKEMEECQNKLSLIGTETLTDSNAQISLLIMQVKCLTAELSQWQKETPEIAPLNDDVLVTLGKEEFQKLQHDLEMVLSTIQSKNEKLKEDLKREQQWLDEQQQIMESLNVLHSELKNQVVTFSESRIFTELKTKLLNVKKYKKKLLITLGEFLEDHFPLPDGSVKKKKKSIQESTAQLITLHEILETLINRLFDVPHDPYVKISDSFWPPYIELLLRNGIALRHPEDPTQIRLEAFHQ
;
A
#
# COMPACT_ATOMS: atom_id res chain seq x y z
N MET A 1 -29.85 41.19 -28.50
CA MET A 1 -30.58 42.20 -29.30
C MET A 1 -29.58 43.14 -29.94
N SER A 2 -29.36 43.01 -31.25
CA SER A 2 -29.08 44.13 -32.16
C SER A 2 -29.15 43.59 -33.58
N VAL A 3 -30.16 44.09 -34.29
CA VAL A 3 -30.44 43.89 -35.70
C VAL A 3 -29.43 44.72 -36.48
N ASN A 4 -28.82 44.19 -37.53
CA ASN A 4 -28.28 45.02 -38.59
C ASN A 4 -28.58 44.39 -39.95
N GLN A 5 -29.60 44.94 -40.61
CA GLN A 5 -29.89 44.75 -42.02
C GLN A 5 -28.94 45.64 -42.81
N GLN A 6 -28.23 45.08 -43.79
CA GLN A 6 -27.69 45.83 -44.90
C GLN A 6 -27.85 45.03 -46.20
N SER A 7 -28.78 45.53 -47.01
CA SER A 7 -28.88 45.55 -48.47
C SER A 7 -28.23 44.42 -49.27
N LEU A 8 -29.09 43.59 -49.86
CA LEU A 8 -28.81 42.75 -51.02
C LEU A 8 -28.69 43.65 -52.26
N ASP A 9 -27.54 43.61 -52.93
CA ASP A 9 -27.37 44.12 -54.30
C ASP A 9 -27.88 43.07 -55.32
N PRO A 10 -28.61 43.47 -56.37
CA PRO A 10 -29.09 42.58 -57.41
C PRO A 10 -28.13 42.64 -58.61
N ASP A 11 -27.00 41.92 -58.56
CA ASP A 11 -26.16 41.74 -59.76
C ASP A 11 -25.40 40.40 -59.79
N SER A 12 -25.92 39.38 -59.11
CA SER A 12 -25.30 38.05 -59.03
C SER A 12 -25.66 37.12 -60.19
N THR A 13 -26.51 37.52 -61.14
CA THR A 13 -27.00 36.60 -62.17
C THR A 13 -26.02 36.38 -63.33
N THR A 14 -25.08 37.30 -63.56
CA THR A 14 -24.10 37.18 -64.65
C THR A 14 -22.84 36.41 -64.24
N ASP A 15 -22.52 36.41 -62.94
CA ASP A 15 -21.36 35.71 -62.38
C ASP A 15 -21.59 34.20 -62.29
N VAL A 16 -22.82 33.78 -61.99
CA VAL A 16 -23.18 32.36 -61.85
C VAL A 16 -23.12 31.62 -63.18
N GLU A 17 -23.50 32.26 -64.29
CA GLU A 17 -23.50 31.64 -65.63
C GLU A 17 -22.08 31.45 -66.19
N VAL A 18 -21.14 32.34 -65.85
CA VAL A 18 -19.73 32.27 -66.26
C VAL A 18 -18.97 31.25 -65.41
N VAL A 19 -19.24 31.19 -64.10
CA VAL A 19 -18.59 30.23 -63.18
C VAL A 19 -18.99 28.78 -63.52
N THR A 20 -20.26 28.53 -63.88
CA THR A 20 -20.71 27.19 -64.27
C THR A 20 -20.04 26.67 -65.55
N ASP A 21 -19.81 27.55 -66.52
CA ASP A 21 -19.15 27.20 -67.79
C ASP A 21 -17.68 26.82 -67.54
N THR A 22 -16.98 27.56 -66.66
CA THR A 22 -15.59 27.25 -66.29
C THR A 22 -15.42 25.99 -65.45
N GLU A 23 -16.41 25.64 -64.63
CA GLU A 23 -16.40 24.41 -63.81
C GLU A 23 -16.64 23.17 -64.68
N GLU A 24 -17.59 23.24 -65.63
CA GLU A 24 -17.86 22.16 -66.59
C GLU A 24 -16.66 21.93 -67.53
N GLU A 25 -15.97 22.99 -67.96
CA GLU A 25 -14.73 22.89 -68.74
C GLU A 25 -13.60 22.23 -67.94
N LEU A 26 -13.41 22.60 -66.67
CA LEU A 26 -12.39 22.00 -65.79
C LEU A 26 -12.65 20.50 -65.55
N ILE A 27 -13.90 20.11 -65.31
CA ILE A 27 -14.28 18.71 -65.12
C ILE A 27 -13.92 17.90 -66.37
N LYS A 28 -14.23 18.45 -67.55
CA LYS A 28 -13.92 17.79 -68.82
C LYS A 28 -12.40 17.64 -69.05
N GLU A 29 -11.61 18.66 -68.72
CA GLU A 29 -10.14 18.57 -68.77
C GLU A 29 -9.61 17.52 -67.78
N CYS A 30 -10.16 17.45 -66.57
CA CYS A 30 -9.79 16.43 -65.59
C CYS A 30 -10.13 15.01 -66.06
N GLU A 31 -11.29 14.82 -66.69
CA GLU A 31 -11.71 13.54 -67.26
C GLU A 31 -10.82 13.11 -68.43
N GLU A 32 -10.40 14.06 -69.29
CA GLU A 32 -9.49 13.79 -70.39
C GLU A 32 -8.09 13.41 -69.88
N MET A 33 -7.54 14.17 -68.92
CA MET A 33 -6.28 13.83 -68.24
C MET A 33 -6.35 12.46 -67.54
N TRP A 34 -7.46 12.15 -66.88
CA TRP A 34 -7.65 10.86 -66.22
C TRP A 34 -7.67 9.71 -67.22
N LYS A 35 -8.33 9.91 -68.37
CA LYS A 35 -8.39 8.93 -69.46
C LYS A 35 -7.01 8.71 -70.09
N GLU A 36 -6.24 9.76 -70.30
CA GLU A 36 -4.85 9.66 -70.78
C GLU A 36 -3.97 8.90 -69.78
N MET A 37 -4.10 9.21 -68.48
CA MET A 37 -3.40 8.50 -67.42
C MET A 37 -3.79 7.02 -67.35
N GLU A 38 -5.08 6.70 -67.50
CA GLU A 38 -5.58 5.33 -67.54
C GLU A 38 -5.06 4.57 -68.77
N GLU A 39 -5.02 5.21 -69.95
CA GLU A 39 -4.44 4.63 -71.16
C GLU A 39 -2.93 4.37 -70.98
N CYS A 40 -2.20 5.29 -70.36
CA CYS A 40 -0.78 5.12 -70.04
C CYS A 40 -0.58 3.97 -69.03
N GLN A 41 -1.41 3.89 -68.00
CA GLN A 41 -1.36 2.81 -67.01
C GLN A 41 -1.68 1.44 -67.63
N ASN A 42 -2.60 1.38 -68.59
CA ASN A 42 -2.90 0.17 -69.36
C ASN A 42 -1.74 -0.23 -70.28
N LYS A 43 -1.06 0.73 -70.91
CA LYS A 43 0.15 0.46 -71.69
C LYS A 43 1.28 -0.06 -70.81
N LEU A 44 1.48 0.53 -69.63
CA LEU A 44 2.47 0.08 -68.65
C LEU A 44 2.17 -1.32 -68.11
N SER A 45 0.91 -1.66 -67.85
CA SER A 45 0.52 -2.99 -67.37
C SER A 45 0.71 -4.09 -68.43
N LEU A 46 0.63 -3.74 -69.72
CA LEU A 46 0.95 -4.63 -70.85
C LEU A 46 2.46 -4.87 -71.03
N ILE A 47 3.32 -4.01 -70.48
CA ILE A 47 4.79 -4.18 -70.45
C ILE A 47 5.19 -5.13 -69.30
N GLY A 48 4.42 -6.20 -69.11
CA GLY A 48 4.60 -7.18 -68.05
C GLY A 48 5.88 -8.00 -68.23
N THR A 49 6.74 -7.93 -67.20
CA THR A 49 7.96 -8.73 -66.91
C THR A 49 8.42 -9.67 -68.02
N GLU A 50 9.39 -9.23 -68.83
CA GLU A 50 10.20 -10.13 -69.64
C GLU A 50 10.77 -11.23 -68.74
N THR A 51 10.45 -12.49 -69.02
CA THR A 51 11.07 -13.64 -68.34
C THR A 51 12.53 -13.71 -68.77
N LEU A 52 13.42 -13.46 -67.81
CA LEU A 52 14.84 -13.21 -67.99
C LEU A 52 15.68 -14.50 -67.85
N THR A 53 16.39 -14.90 -68.91
CA THR A 53 17.33 -16.05 -68.92
C THR A 53 18.79 -15.61 -68.70
N ASP A 54 19.52 -16.35 -67.87
CA ASP A 54 20.82 -15.99 -67.25
C ASP A 54 22.01 -15.99 -68.26
N SER A 55 22.34 -14.83 -68.84
CA SER A 55 23.38 -14.69 -69.90
C SER A 55 24.12 -13.34 -69.86
N ASN A 56 25.40 -13.28 -70.22
CA ASN A 56 26.19 -12.04 -70.29
C ASN A 56 25.62 -10.94 -71.23
N ALA A 57 24.85 -11.32 -72.25
CA ALA A 57 24.16 -10.36 -73.12
C ALA A 57 23.08 -9.57 -72.35
N GLN A 58 22.51 -10.17 -71.31
CA GLN A 58 21.49 -9.60 -70.44
C GLN A 58 22.04 -8.51 -69.54
N ILE A 59 23.26 -8.69 -69.01
CA ILE A 59 23.95 -7.67 -68.21
C ILE A 59 24.17 -6.41 -69.06
N SER A 60 24.55 -6.60 -70.33
CA SER A 60 24.74 -5.47 -71.26
C SER A 60 23.41 -4.77 -71.57
N LEU A 61 22.32 -5.53 -71.71
CA LEU A 61 20.97 -5.01 -71.94
C LEU A 61 20.46 -4.23 -70.72
N LEU A 62 20.63 -4.75 -69.51
CA LEU A 62 20.25 -4.08 -68.26
C LEU A 62 21.08 -2.80 -68.04
N ILE A 63 22.39 -2.82 -68.30
CA ILE A 63 23.23 -1.63 -68.23
C ILE A 63 22.77 -0.57 -69.24
N MET A 64 22.37 -0.99 -70.45
CA MET A 64 21.82 -0.09 -71.46
C MET A 64 20.48 0.50 -71.00
N GLN A 65 19.56 -0.33 -70.48
CA GLN A 65 18.27 0.13 -69.93
C GLN A 65 18.47 1.11 -68.77
N VAL A 66 19.36 0.82 -67.83
CA VAL A 66 19.69 1.72 -66.71
C VAL A 66 20.23 3.05 -67.25
N LYS A 67 21.09 3.04 -68.26
CA LYS A 67 21.58 4.28 -68.89
C LYS A 67 20.48 5.06 -69.60
N CYS A 68 19.59 4.39 -70.33
CA CYS A 68 18.44 5.03 -70.97
C CYS A 68 17.49 5.64 -69.93
N LEU A 69 17.10 4.88 -68.91
CA LEU A 69 16.23 5.35 -67.83
C LEU A 69 16.87 6.49 -67.03
N THR A 70 18.20 6.45 -66.81
CA THR A 70 18.92 7.54 -66.15
C THR A 70 18.91 8.81 -67.00
N ALA A 71 19.04 8.67 -68.33
CA ALA A 71 18.94 9.79 -69.25
C ALA A 71 17.53 10.37 -69.29
N GLU A 72 16.49 9.52 -69.39
CA GLU A 72 15.08 9.90 -69.33
C GLU A 72 14.75 10.62 -68.02
N LEU A 73 15.14 10.07 -66.87
CA LEU A 73 14.92 10.72 -65.56
C LEU A 73 15.59 12.09 -65.50
N SER A 74 16.82 12.21 -66.00
CA SER A 74 17.52 13.49 -66.06
C SER A 74 16.88 14.51 -67.01
N GLN A 75 16.11 14.04 -68.01
CA GLN A 75 15.31 14.87 -68.90
C GLN A 75 14.03 15.32 -68.19
N TRP A 76 13.28 14.39 -67.59
CA TRP A 76 12.07 14.69 -66.82
C TRP A 76 12.32 15.65 -65.65
N GLN A 77 13.50 15.61 -65.03
CA GLN A 77 13.87 16.54 -63.96
C GLN A 77 14.16 17.96 -64.46
N LYS A 78 14.49 18.12 -65.75
CA LYS A 78 14.75 19.42 -66.39
C LYS A 78 13.52 19.99 -67.10
N GLU A 79 12.61 19.13 -67.53
CA GLU A 79 11.30 19.55 -68.02
C GLU A 79 10.47 20.08 -66.85
N THR A 80 9.97 21.30 -66.98
CA THR A 80 8.93 21.79 -66.09
C THR A 80 7.68 20.98 -66.35
N PRO A 81 7.08 20.35 -65.32
CA PRO A 81 5.84 19.62 -65.52
C PRO A 81 4.80 20.56 -66.15
N GLU A 82 4.08 20.08 -67.17
CA GLU A 82 2.91 20.78 -67.68
C GLU A 82 1.91 20.87 -66.52
N ILE A 83 1.85 22.04 -65.91
CA ILE A 83 0.82 22.36 -64.94
C ILE A 83 -0.46 22.42 -65.76
N ALA A 84 -1.48 21.66 -65.34
CA ALA A 84 -2.82 21.77 -65.92
C ALA A 84 -3.17 23.26 -66.07
N PRO A 85 -3.71 23.69 -67.22
CA PRO A 85 -4.01 25.09 -67.47
C PRO A 85 -5.20 25.54 -66.61
N LEU A 86 -4.98 25.70 -65.31
CA LEU A 86 -6.00 26.22 -64.42
C LEU A 86 -6.24 27.69 -64.75
N ASN A 87 -7.49 28.03 -65.02
CA ASN A 87 -7.96 29.41 -65.05
C ASN A 87 -7.61 30.10 -63.72
N ASP A 88 -7.27 31.40 -63.78
CA ASP A 88 -6.86 32.20 -62.62
C ASP A 88 -7.94 32.20 -61.53
N ASP A 89 -9.22 32.14 -61.93
CA ASP A 89 -10.36 32.04 -61.01
C ASP A 89 -10.40 30.70 -60.23
N VAL A 90 -10.04 29.59 -60.88
CA VAL A 90 -9.96 28.26 -60.25
C VAL A 90 -8.82 28.21 -59.24
N LEU A 91 -7.69 28.85 -59.54
CA LEU A 91 -6.56 28.98 -58.61
C LEU A 91 -6.91 29.83 -57.39
N VAL A 92 -7.63 30.93 -57.57
CA VAL A 92 -8.07 31.81 -56.48
C VAL A 92 -9.09 31.09 -55.58
N THR A 93 -10.06 30.38 -56.16
CA THR A 93 -11.07 29.63 -55.41
C THR A 93 -10.45 28.47 -54.64
N LEU A 94 -9.59 27.66 -55.27
CA LEU A 94 -8.85 26.58 -54.61
C LEU A 94 -7.96 27.12 -53.48
N GLY A 95 -7.20 28.19 -53.74
CA GLY A 95 -6.36 28.81 -52.72
C GLY A 95 -7.18 29.28 -51.52
N LYS A 96 -8.32 29.93 -51.76
CA LYS A 96 -9.24 30.36 -50.71
C LYS A 96 -9.79 29.19 -49.91
N GLU A 97 -10.19 28.10 -50.56
CA GLU A 97 -10.68 26.89 -49.89
C GLU A 97 -9.60 26.26 -49.01
N GLU A 98 -8.38 26.09 -49.53
CA GLU A 98 -7.26 25.51 -48.78
C GLU A 98 -6.87 26.39 -47.57
N PHE A 99 -6.88 27.73 -47.72
CA PHE A 99 -6.65 28.64 -46.60
C PHE A 99 -7.78 28.56 -45.56
N GLN A 100 -9.03 28.38 -45.97
CA GLN A 100 -10.15 28.21 -45.04
C GLN A 100 -10.07 26.89 -44.26
N LYS A 101 -9.71 25.79 -44.93
CA LYS A 101 -9.45 24.49 -44.27
C LYS A 101 -8.31 24.63 -43.26
N LEU A 102 -7.19 25.23 -43.67
CA LEU A 102 -6.04 25.44 -42.79
C LEU A 102 -6.40 26.32 -41.60
N GLN A 103 -7.18 27.39 -41.80
CA GLN A 103 -7.66 28.24 -40.71
C GLN A 103 -8.49 27.45 -39.71
N HIS A 104 -9.43 26.64 -40.18
CA HIS A 104 -10.27 25.81 -39.33
C HIS A 104 -9.44 24.80 -38.52
N ASP A 105 -8.51 24.11 -39.17
CA ASP A 105 -7.63 23.13 -38.52
C ASP A 105 -6.76 23.80 -37.45
N LEU A 106 -6.20 24.97 -37.73
CA LEU A 106 -5.40 25.73 -36.77
C LEU A 106 -6.25 26.19 -35.58
N GLU A 107 -7.48 26.62 -35.80
CA GLU A 107 -8.39 27.04 -34.73
C GLU A 107 -8.79 25.87 -33.83
N MET A 108 -9.02 24.69 -34.41
CA MET A 108 -9.26 23.44 -33.68
C MET A 108 -8.06 23.03 -32.83
N VAL A 109 -6.85 23.11 -33.40
CA VAL A 109 -5.59 22.83 -32.68
C VAL A 109 -5.38 23.83 -31.55
N LEU A 110 -5.59 25.12 -31.80
CA LEU A 110 -5.46 26.17 -30.79
C LEU A 110 -6.42 25.93 -29.62
N SER A 111 -7.68 25.63 -29.90
CA SER A 111 -8.70 25.31 -28.88
C SER A 111 -8.31 24.09 -28.06
N THR A 112 -7.77 23.06 -28.71
CA THR A 112 -7.27 21.85 -28.05
C THR A 112 -6.06 22.14 -27.15
N ILE A 113 -5.12 22.97 -27.61
CA ILE A 113 -3.95 23.35 -26.82
C ILE A 113 -4.36 24.22 -25.63
N GLN A 114 -5.26 25.19 -25.84
CA GLN A 114 -5.76 26.07 -24.77
C GLN A 114 -6.46 25.27 -23.67
N SER A 115 -7.38 24.37 -24.03
CA SER A 115 -8.07 23.51 -23.05
C SER A 115 -7.11 22.59 -22.29
N LYS A 116 -6.11 22.01 -22.97
CA LYS A 116 -5.04 21.23 -22.31
C LYS A 116 -4.22 22.10 -21.34
N ASN A 117 -3.91 23.33 -21.72
CA ASN A 117 -3.13 24.24 -20.89
C ASN A 117 -3.89 24.65 -19.63
N GLU A 118 -5.19 24.98 -19.74
CA GLU A 118 -6.01 25.26 -18.57
C GLU A 118 -6.11 24.06 -17.63
N LYS A 119 -6.31 22.85 -18.18
CA LYS A 119 -6.29 21.62 -17.38
C LYS A 119 -4.96 21.42 -16.65
N LEU A 120 -3.82 21.64 -17.32
CA LEU A 120 -2.50 21.53 -16.70
C LEU A 120 -2.30 22.56 -15.58
N LYS A 121 -2.81 23.78 -15.71
CA LYS A 121 -2.77 24.78 -14.64
C LYS A 121 -3.59 24.33 -13.42
N GLU A 122 -4.77 23.75 -13.64
CA GLU A 122 -5.60 23.20 -12.57
C GLU A 122 -4.94 21.98 -11.88
N ASP A 123 -4.33 21.09 -12.66
CA ASP A 123 -3.56 19.95 -12.15
C ASP A 123 -2.38 20.44 -11.30
N LEU A 124 -1.60 21.41 -11.80
CA LEU A 124 -0.46 21.99 -11.08
C LEU A 124 -0.89 22.66 -9.77
N LYS A 125 -2.01 23.39 -9.76
CA LYS A 125 -2.54 23.99 -8.53
C LYS A 125 -2.93 22.92 -7.49
N ARG A 126 -3.53 21.82 -7.95
CA ARG A 126 -3.88 20.68 -7.08
C ARG A 126 -2.65 19.98 -6.52
N GLU A 127 -1.64 19.75 -7.34
CA GLU A 127 -0.37 19.14 -6.89
C GLU A 127 0.36 20.03 -5.88
N GLN A 128 0.38 21.34 -6.10
CA GLN A 128 0.99 22.27 -5.15
C GLN A 128 0.27 22.25 -3.80
N GLN A 129 -1.07 22.26 -3.80
CA GLN A 129 -1.84 22.15 -2.56
C GLN A 129 -1.56 20.83 -1.84
N TRP A 130 -1.48 19.72 -2.59
CA TRP A 130 -1.16 18.42 -2.01
C TRP A 130 0.23 18.40 -1.39
N LEU A 131 1.22 19.03 -2.02
CA LEU A 131 2.57 19.17 -1.48
C LEU A 131 2.57 19.95 -0.16
N ASP A 132 1.84 21.06 -0.10
CA ASP A 132 1.72 21.89 1.11
C ASP A 132 1.08 21.08 2.26
N GLU A 133 0.05 20.29 1.97
CA GLU A 133 -0.58 19.38 2.94
C GLU A 133 0.39 18.29 3.43
N GLN A 134 1.17 17.68 2.53
CA GLN A 134 2.19 16.70 2.92
C GLN A 134 3.27 17.32 3.83
N GLN A 135 3.68 18.56 3.54
CA GLN A 135 4.66 19.25 4.35
C GLN A 135 4.11 19.54 5.76
N GLN A 136 2.85 19.98 5.89
CA GLN A 136 2.21 20.19 7.19
C GLN A 136 2.11 18.89 8.01
N ILE A 137 1.79 17.77 7.36
CA ILE A 137 1.77 16.45 8.01
C ILE A 137 3.17 16.09 8.52
N MET A 138 4.20 16.30 7.71
CA MET A 138 5.58 16.02 8.08
C MET A 138 6.04 16.89 9.26
N GLU A 139 5.73 18.18 9.24
CA GLU A 139 6.02 19.11 10.34
C GLU A 139 5.33 18.66 11.63
N SER A 140 4.03 18.32 11.55
CA SER A 140 3.25 17.81 12.69
C SER A 140 3.83 16.51 13.25
N LEU A 141 4.24 15.59 12.37
CA LEU A 141 4.84 14.33 12.75
C LEU A 141 6.23 14.54 13.41
N ASN A 142 7.03 15.47 12.89
CA ASN A 142 8.31 15.82 13.49
C ASN A 142 8.15 16.40 14.91
N VAL A 143 7.13 17.25 15.12
CA VAL A 143 6.80 17.76 16.46
C VAL A 143 6.45 16.59 17.38
N LEU A 144 5.54 15.71 16.99
CA LEU A 144 5.15 14.53 17.78
C LEU A 144 6.34 13.61 18.08
N HIS A 145 7.19 13.36 17.09
CA HIS A 145 8.39 12.56 17.26
C HIS A 145 9.37 13.21 18.25
N SER A 146 9.56 14.53 18.17
CA SER A 146 10.42 15.25 19.12
C SER A 146 9.87 15.20 20.54
N GLU A 147 8.55 15.32 20.70
CA GLU A 147 7.88 15.20 21.99
C GLU A 147 8.03 13.79 22.56
N LEU A 148 7.76 12.76 21.76
CA LEU A 148 7.92 11.37 22.17
C LEU A 148 9.37 11.05 22.55
N LYS A 149 10.34 11.53 21.77
CA LYS A 149 11.77 11.38 22.09
C LYS A 149 12.10 12.00 23.44
N ASN A 150 11.59 13.19 23.73
CA ASN A 150 11.78 13.84 25.03
C ASN A 150 11.11 13.04 26.16
N GLN A 151 9.91 12.50 25.93
CA GLN A 151 9.23 11.64 26.90
C GLN A 151 10.02 10.36 27.17
N VAL A 152 10.51 9.66 26.15
CA VAL A 152 11.36 8.46 26.30
C VAL A 152 12.65 8.78 27.04
N VAL A 153 13.25 9.96 26.80
CA VAL A 153 14.42 10.41 27.56
C VAL A 153 14.08 10.66 29.04
N THR A 154 12.86 11.12 29.36
CA THR A 154 12.40 11.28 30.75
C THR A 154 11.92 9.98 31.41
N PHE A 155 11.44 9.00 30.63
CA PHE A 155 11.10 7.64 31.04
C PHE A 155 12.34 6.75 30.94
N SER A 156 13.34 6.97 31.81
CA SER A 156 14.51 6.11 31.82
C SER A 156 14.12 4.69 32.25
N GLU A 157 14.56 3.69 31.50
CA GLU A 157 14.39 2.26 31.82
C GLU A 157 14.91 1.95 33.24
N SER A 158 15.95 2.67 33.66
CA SER A 158 16.49 2.65 35.02
C SER A 158 15.49 3.10 36.10
N ARG A 159 14.62 4.07 35.81
CA ARG A 159 13.60 4.55 36.75
C ARG A 159 12.48 3.51 36.91
N ILE A 160 12.03 2.90 35.83
CA ILE A 160 11.03 1.82 35.88
C ILE A 160 11.60 0.61 36.63
N PHE A 161 12.84 0.23 36.32
CA PHE A 161 13.49 -0.90 36.98
C PHE A 161 13.67 -0.67 38.49
N THR A 162 14.06 0.54 38.91
CA THR A 162 14.21 0.87 40.33
C THR A 162 12.87 0.95 41.06
N GLU A 163 11.81 1.44 40.40
CA GLU A 163 10.45 1.44 40.96
C GLU A 163 9.94 0.00 41.13
N LEU A 164 10.07 -0.86 40.11
CA LEU A 164 9.68 -2.27 40.18
C LEU A 164 10.46 -3.01 41.27
N LYS A 165 11.77 -2.77 41.38
CA LYS A 165 12.60 -3.34 42.44
C LYS A 165 12.11 -2.92 43.83
N THR A 166 11.74 -1.65 43.99
CA THR A 166 11.19 -1.13 45.25
C THR A 166 9.83 -1.76 45.57
N LYS A 167 8.92 -1.86 44.60
CA LYS A 167 7.61 -2.53 44.78
C LYS A 167 7.79 -3.99 45.17
N LEU A 168 8.69 -4.72 44.52
CA LEU A 168 9.00 -6.11 44.85
C LEU A 168 9.54 -6.25 46.30
N LEU A 169 10.44 -5.37 46.72
CA LEU A 169 10.95 -5.37 48.10
C LEU A 169 9.83 -5.10 49.12
N ASN A 170 8.93 -4.17 48.82
CA ASN A 170 7.79 -3.86 49.69
C ASN A 170 6.84 -5.05 49.82
N VAL A 171 6.53 -5.75 48.72
CA VAL A 171 5.70 -6.98 48.74
C VAL A 171 6.38 -8.06 49.57
N LYS A 172 7.69 -8.27 49.40
CA LYS A 172 8.45 -9.24 50.22
C LYS A 172 8.42 -8.89 51.71
N LYS A 173 8.57 -7.61 52.06
CA LYS A 173 8.49 -7.14 53.45
C LYS A 173 7.08 -7.35 54.02
N TYR A 174 6.05 -7.06 53.25
CA TYR A 174 4.66 -7.28 53.64
C TYR A 174 4.36 -8.76 53.88
N LYS A 175 4.76 -9.66 52.96
CA LYS A 175 4.63 -11.13 53.13
C LYS A 175 5.25 -11.60 54.45
N LYS A 176 6.49 -11.17 54.74
CA LYS A 176 7.18 -11.53 55.99
C LYS A 176 6.42 -11.04 57.22
N LYS A 177 5.98 -9.76 57.22
CA LYS A 177 5.22 -9.20 58.34
C LYS A 177 3.92 -9.98 58.57
N LEU A 178 3.21 -10.30 57.50
CA LEU A 178 1.96 -11.07 57.56
C LEU A 178 2.16 -12.46 58.14
N LEU A 179 3.20 -13.18 57.70
CA LEU A 179 3.54 -14.51 58.22
C LEU A 179 3.90 -14.47 59.71
N ILE A 180 4.66 -13.46 60.14
CA ILE A 180 5.01 -13.28 61.56
C ILE A 180 3.74 -13.04 62.40
N THR A 181 2.89 -12.09 61.99
CA THR A 181 1.65 -11.80 62.74
C THR A 181 0.68 -12.98 62.77
N LEU A 182 0.66 -13.80 61.70
CA LEU A 182 -0.12 -15.03 61.66
C LEU A 182 0.46 -16.08 62.61
N GLY A 183 1.78 -16.22 62.67
CA GLY A 183 2.45 -17.10 63.62
C GLY A 183 2.15 -16.73 65.06
N GLU A 184 2.35 -15.46 65.43
CA GLU A 184 2.03 -14.93 66.77
C GLU A 184 0.56 -15.21 67.15
N PHE A 185 -0.38 -14.95 66.24
CA PHE A 185 -1.80 -15.23 66.47
C PHE A 185 -2.09 -16.73 66.67
N LEU A 186 -1.48 -17.60 65.87
CA LEU A 186 -1.72 -19.03 65.95
C LEU A 186 -1.09 -19.65 67.20
N GLU A 187 0.05 -19.15 67.66
CA GLU A 187 0.67 -19.58 68.92
C GLU A 187 -0.21 -19.23 70.13
N ASP A 188 -0.80 -18.04 70.15
CA ASP A 188 -1.67 -17.58 71.24
C ASP A 188 -3.00 -18.36 71.33
N HIS A 189 -3.56 -18.78 70.20
CA HIS A 189 -4.90 -19.38 70.12
C HIS A 189 -4.93 -20.89 69.89
N PHE A 190 -3.87 -21.48 69.36
CA PHE A 190 -3.76 -22.91 69.07
C PHE A 190 -2.45 -23.51 69.63
N PRO A 191 -2.25 -23.51 70.96
CA PRO A 191 -1.10 -24.17 71.58
C PRO A 191 -1.22 -25.70 71.49
N LEU A 192 -0.09 -26.39 71.37
CA LEU A 192 -0.05 -27.85 71.38
C LEU A 192 -0.55 -28.42 72.73
N PRO A 193 -1.16 -29.63 72.76
CA PRO A 193 -1.72 -30.23 73.97
C PRO A 193 -0.73 -30.47 75.10
N ASP A 194 0.56 -30.58 74.79
CA ASP A 194 1.62 -30.75 75.78
C ASP A 194 2.40 -29.44 75.95
N GLY A 195 1.73 -28.43 76.50
CA GLY A 195 2.37 -27.22 77.00
C GLY A 195 3.23 -27.54 78.21
N SER A 196 4.44 -28.07 78.02
CA SER A 196 5.37 -28.33 79.13
C SER A 196 6.39 -27.21 79.32
N VAL A 197 5.91 -26.08 79.88
CA VAL A 197 6.76 -25.30 80.77
C VAL A 197 6.99 -26.13 82.05
N LYS A 198 8.10 -26.88 82.07
CA LYS A 198 8.74 -27.53 83.22
C LYS A 198 7.88 -28.51 84.05
N LYS A 199 8.08 -29.83 83.89
CA LYS A 199 8.12 -30.79 85.03
C LYS A 199 8.78 -32.14 84.70
N LYS A 200 9.50 -32.62 85.72
CA LYS A 200 10.36 -33.81 85.84
C LYS A 200 9.86 -35.14 85.23
N LYS A 201 10.77 -35.80 84.51
CA LYS A 201 11.23 -37.21 84.57
C LYS A 201 10.21 -38.31 84.94
N LYS A 202 9.84 -39.13 83.94
CA LYS A 202 9.69 -40.61 83.94
C LYS A 202 9.47 -41.03 82.49
N SER A 203 10.49 -41.57 81.81
CA SER A 203 10.63 -43.00 81.49
C SER A 203 9.34 -43.65 80.97
N ILE A 204 9.20 -43.77 79.65
CA ILE A 204 8.95 -45.00 78.88
C ILE A 204 9.13 -44.65 77.40
N GLN A 205 9.71 -45.60 76.68
CA GLN A 205 10.07 -45.59 75.28
C GLN A 205 8.84 -45.55 74.37
N GLU A 206 8.67 -44.48 73.62
CA GLU A 206 7.92 -44.44 72.36
C GLU A 206 8.50 -43.30 71.54
N SER A 207 8.82 -43.55 70.28
CA SER A 207 9.30 -42.58 69.31
C SER A 207 8.18 -41.59 68.98
N THR A 208 7.89 -40.67 69.90
CA THR A 208 6.94 -39.59 69.63
C THR A 208 7.67 -38.57 68.77
N ALA A 209 7.39 -38.56 67.47
CA ALA A 209 7.82 -37.50 66.58
C ALA A 209 7.47 -36.15 67.22
N GLN A 210 8.44 -35.23 67.28
CA GLN A 210 8.20 -33.88 67.79
C GLN A 210 7.07 -33.26 66.94
N LEU A 211 5.92 -33.01 67.57
CA LEU A 211 4.76 -32.44 66.91
C LEU A 211 5.06 -30.98 66.55
N ILE A 212 4.79 -30.62 65.30
CA ILE A 212 4.95 -29.23 64.83
C ILE A 212 3.68 -28.42 65.10
N THR A 213 3.86 -27.12 65.28
CA THR A 213 2.77 -26.17 65.51
C THR A 213 1.91 -25.97 64.26
N LEU A 214 0.68 -25.47 64.44
CA LEU A 214 -0.21 -25.13 63.31
C LEU A 214 0.42 -24.08 62.38
N HIS A 215 1.23 -23.17 62.94
CA HIS A 215 1.97 -22.17 62.17
C HIS A 215 2.96 -22.81 61.19
N GLU A 216 3.77 -23.76 61.64
CA GLU A 216 4.77 -24.46 60.83
C GLU A 216 4.12 -25.32 59.73
N ILE A 217 2.96 -25.93 60.02
CA ILE A 217 2.14 -26.65 59.03
C ILE A 217 1.69 -25.70 57.92
N LEU A 218 1.11 -24.56 58.27
CA LEU A 218 0.63 -23.56 57.31
C LEU A 218 1.76 -22.91 56.53
N GLU A 219 2.89 -22.59 57.18
CA GLU A 219 4.06 -22.05 56.51
C GLU A 219 4.63 -23.02 55.47
N THR A 220 4.68 -24.33 55.79
CA THR A 220 5.11 -25.37 54.85
C THR A 220 4.19 -25.45 53.65
N LEU A 221 2.87 -25.41 53.86
CA LEU A 221 1.86 -25.43 52.79
C LEU A 221 1.94 -24.17 51.91
N ILE A 222 2.11 -22.99 52.52
CA ILE A 222 2.25 -21.71 51.81
C ILE A 222 3.53 -21.70 50.99
N ASN A 223 4.68 -22.08 51.58
CA ASN A 223 5.95 -22.10 50.87
C ASN A 223 5.92 -23.11 49.71
N ARG A 224 5.32 -24.30 49.91
CA ARG A 224 5.16 -25.29 48.83
C ARG A 224 4.33 -24.74 47.67
N LEU A 225 3.23 -24.03 47.95
CA LEU A 225 2.39 -23.41 46.93
C LEU A 225 3.14 -22.34 46.11
N PHE A 226 4.00 -21.54 46.75
CA PHE A 226 4.74 -20.48 46.08
C PHE A 226 6.03 -20.96 45.39
N ASP A 227 6.71 -21.96 45.94
CA ASP A 227 7.98 -22.46 45.41
C ASP A 227 7.78 -23.50 44.29
N VAL A 228 6.72 -24.32 44.37
CA VAL A 228 6.40 -25.36 43.39
C VAL A 228 4.90 -25.30 43.04
N PRO A 229 4.45 -24.30 42.25
CA PRO A 229 3.02 -24.12 41.93
C PRO A 229 2.43 -25.28 41.12
N HIS A 230 3.29 -26.07 40.44
CA HIS A 230 2.88 -27.23 39.66
C HIS A 230 2.66 -28.50 40.51
N ASP A 231 3.18 -28.54 41.73
CA ASP A 231 3.02 -29.65 42.69
C ASP A 231 2.89 -29.10 44.14
N PRO A 232 1.71 -28.54 44.48
CA PRO A 232 1.47 -27.88 45.76
C PRO A 232 1.16 -28.86 46.90
N TYR A 233 1.30 -30.18 46.69
CA TYR A 233 0.96 -31.19 47.67
C TYR A 233 2.11 -31.45 48.66
N VAL A 234 1.75 -31.58 49.93
CA VAL A 234 2.65 -31.90 51.04
C VAL A 234 2.18 -33.21 51.66
N LYS A 235 3.10 -34.14 51.88
CA LYS A 235 2.83 -35.42 52.57
C LYS A 235 2.65 -35.18 54.07
N ILE A 236 1.57 -35.72 54.63
CA ILE A 236 1.33 -35.75 56.08
C ILE A 236 2.35 -36.70 56.69
N SER A 237 3.31 -36.17 57.46
CA SER A 237 4.26 -36.96 58.23
C SER A 237 3.76 -37.18 59.66
N ASP A 238 4.42 -38.09 60.38
CA ASP A 238 4.12 -38.41 61.80
C ASP A 238 4.30 -37.20 62.75
N SER A 239 4.89 -36.10 62.27
CA SER A 239 5.07 -34.84 63.00
C SER A 239 3.84 -33.93 62.96
N PHE A 240 2.90 -34.16 62.05
CA PHE A 240 1.68 -33.33 61.92
C PHE A 240 0.66 -33.78 62.95
N TRP A 241 0.16 -32.84 63.76
CA TRP A 241 -0.84 -33.18 64.75
C TRP A 241 -2.21 -33.41 64.07
N PRO A 242 -2.83 -34.61 64.18
CA PRO A 242 -4.04 -34.94 63.43
C PRO A 242 -5.22 -33.97 63.62
N PRO A 243 -5.49 -33.42 64.83
CA PRO A 243 -6.54 -32.42 65.03
C PRO A 243 -6.34 -31.12 64.25
N TYR A 244 -5.09 -30.70 64.01
CA TYR A 244 -4.79 -29.53 63.19
C TYR A 244 -5.01 -29.80 61.70
N ILE A 245 -4.66 -30.99 61.24
CA ILE A 245 -5.00 -31.41 59.87
C ILE A 245 -6.51 -31.45 59.68
N GLU A 246 -7.24 -32.03 60.62
CA GLU A 246 -8.69 -32.13 60.52
C GLU A 246 -9.37 -30.76 60.61
N LEU A 247 -8.84 -29.84 61.43
CA LEU A 247 -9.30 -28.45 61.49
C LEU A 247 -9.12 -27.75 60.14
N LEU A 248 -7.95 -27.89 59.50
CA LEU A 248 -7.68 -27.29 58.20
C LEU A 248 -8.59 -27.86 57.11
N LEU A 249 -8.83 -29.17 57.12
CA LEU A 249 -9.71 -29.84 56.16
C LEU A 249 -11.19 -29.47 56.37
N ARG A 250 -11.67 -29.44 57.62
CA ARG A 250 -13.07 -29.14 57.94
C ARG A 250 -13.46 -27.70 57.64
N ASN A 251 -12.52 -26.77 57.79
CA ASN A 251 -12.73 -25.35 57.46
C ASN A 251 -12.41 -25.02 55.99
N GLY A 252 -12.13 -26.02 55.15
CA GLY A 252 -11.80 -25.82 53.72
C GLY A 252 -10.42 -25.25 53.44
N ILE A 253 -9.65 -24.87 54.46
CA ILE A 253 -8.35 -24.20 54.31
C ILE A 253 -7.34 -25.09 53.56
N ALA A 254 -7.43 -26.41 53.75
CA ALA A 254 -6.64 -27.39 53.02
C ALA A 254 -7.53 -28.45 52.35
N LEU A 255 -7.04 -29.02 51.25
CA LEU A 255 -7.70 -30.08 50.47
C LEU A 255 -6.79 -31.32 50.39
N ARG A 256 -7.37 -32.52 50.48
CA ARG A 256 -6.64 -33.78 50.26
C ARG A 256 -6.43 -34.03 48.76
N HIS A 257 -5.36 -34.76 48.42
CA HIS A 257 -5.16 -35.23 47.06
C HIS A 257 -6.26 -36.25 46.70
N PRO A 258 -6.86 -36.17 45.50
CA PRO A 258 -7.96 -37.05 45.08
C PRO A 258 -7.55 -38.53 45.00
N GLU A 259 -6.28 -38.82 44.75
CA GLU A 259 -5.75 -40.19 44.60
C GLU A 259 -4.88 -40.65 45.79
N ASP A 260 -4.40 -39.72 46.63
CA ASP A 260 -3.49 -40.05 47.75
C ASP A 260 -3.97 -39.35 49.04
N PRO A 261 -4.65 -40.07 49.94
CA PRO A 261 -5.19 -39.48 51.17
C PRO A 261 -4.11 -39.03 52.16
N THR A 262 -2.83 -39.36 51.91
CA THR A 262 -1.68 -38.94 52.72
C THR A 262 -1.12 -37.59 52.30
N GLN A 263 -1.67 -36.96 51.26
CA GLN A 263 -1.23 -35.67 50.75
C GLN A 263 -2.29 -34.58 50.91
N ILE A 264 -1.85 -33.40 51.35
CA ILE A 264 -2.69 -32.20 51.50
C ILE A 264 -2.08 -31.01 50.78
N ARG A 265 -2.91 -30.11 50.27
CA ARG A 265 -2.49 -28.83 49.71
C ARG A 265 -3.37 -27.70 50.26
N LEU A 266 -2.87 -26.48 50.21
CA LEU A 266 -3.67 -25.30 50.55
C LEU A 266 -4.74 -25.05 49.47
N GLU A 267 -5.93 -24.62 49.88
CA GLU A 267 -6.96 -24.15 48.95
C GLU A 267 -6.51 -22.88 48.22
N ALA A 268 -6.93 -22.72 46.96
CA ALA A 268 -6.61 -21.55 46.17
C ALA A 268 -7.57 -20.40 46.50
N PHE A 269 -7.14 -19.46 47.34
CA PHE A 269 -7.96 -18.31 47.76
C PHE A 269 -8.03 -17.14 46.74
N HIS A 270 -7.59 -17.35 45.50
CA HIS A 270 -7.36 -16.28 44.51
C HIS A 270 -8.50 -16.09 43.48
N GLN A 271 -9.73 -16.49 43.81
CA GLN A 271 -10.87 -16.38 42.90
C GLN A 271 -11.55 -15.01 42.99
#